data_AF-X1SWM7-F1
#
_entry.id   AF-X1SWM7-F1
#
_cell.length_a   1.000
_cell.length_b   1.000
_cell.length_c   1.000
_cell.angle_alpha   90.00
_cell.angle_beta   90.00
_cell.angle_gamma   90.00
#
_symmetry.space_group_name_H-M   'P 1'
#
loop_
_entity.id
_entity.type
_entity.pdbx_description
1 polymer ?
#
loop_
_entity_poly.entity_id
_entity_poly.type
_entity_poly.pdbx_seq_one_letter_code
_entity_poly.pdbx_strand_id
1 'polypeptide(L)'
;RKLHSFVPGKHGKGGQSQRRIQRGTEILAKDHLRRAGETASELFLEIPDLKGIVVGGPSLAKENFVRGDFIDFRLKDKIMGTVDTGYTGEQGIRELMEKSTEILKDVRYLEEKKLVQTFLSELGKDTGLVAYGHKEVVKAM
;
A
#
# COMPACT_ATOMS: atom_id res chain seq x y z
N ARG A 1 -1.32 -15.89 -9.81
CA ARG A 1 -0.13 -16.78 -9.72
C ARG A 1 0.19 -17.00 -8.24
N LYS A 2 0.31 -18.22 -7.71
CA LYS A 2 0.73 -18.45 -6.30
C LYS A 2 2.25 -18.37 -6.20
N LEU A 3 2.78 -17.41 -5.44
CA LEU A 3 4.21 -17.33 -5.13
C LEU A 3 4.47 -18.09 -3.82
N HIS A 4 5.26 -19.15 -3.89
CA HIS A 4 5.72 -19.85 -2.69
C HIS A 4 7.00 -19.19 -2.14
N SER A 5 7.04 -18.97 -0.82
CA SER A 5 8.25 -18.57 -0.13
C SER A 5 9.14 -19.82 0.04
N PHE A 6 10.37 -19.73 -0.43
CA PHE A 6 11.42 -20.73 -0.16
C PHE A 6 12.31 -20.29 1.01
N VAL A 7 11.81 -19.37 1.85
CA VAL A 7 12.59 -18.77 2.93
C VAL A 7 12.63 -19.75 4.11
N PRO A 8 13.82 -20.23 4.53
CA PRO A 8 13.94 -21.12 5.67
C PRO A 8 13.48 -20.43 6.96
N GLY A 9 12.77 -21.16 7.82
CA GLY A 9 12.37 -20.66 9.13
C GLY A 9 13.57 -20.27 10.02
N LYS A 10 13.33 -19.48 11.07
CA LYS A 10 14.37 -19.11 12.04
C LYS A 10 14.90 -20.38 12.72
N HIS A 11 16.19 -20.65 12.54
CA HIS A 11 16.88 -21.75 13.24
C HIS A 11 17.58 -21.19 14.47
N GLY A 12 17.26 -21.74 15.65
CA GLY A 12 17.81 -21.31 16.95
C GLY A 12 19.06 -22.05 17.41
N LYS A 13 19.64 -22.94 16.60
CA LYS A 13 20.85 -23.69 16.98
C LYS A 13 22.09 -22.83 16.75
N GLY A 14 22.72 -22.40 17.83
CA GLY A 14 23.97 -21.62 17.79
C GLY A 14 25.15 -22.43 17.24
N GLY A 15 26.12 -21.74 16.64
CA GLY A 15 27.35 -22.37 16.13
C GLY A 15 28.12 -21.51 15.13
N GLN A 16 29.30 -22.00 14.73
CA GLN A 16 30.22 -21.30 13.79
C GLN A 16 29.57 -20.97 12.43
N SER A 17 28.58 -21.75 11.99
CA SER A 17 27.87 -21.55 10.73
C SER A 17 26.63 -20.66 10.84
N GLN A 18 26.23 -20.21 12.04
CA GLN A 18 25.00 -19.45 12.27
C GLN A 18 24.95 -18.16 11.44
N ARG A 19 26.06 -17.41 11.40
CA ARG A 19 26.17 -16.18 10.58
C ARG A 19 26.06 -16.44 9.07
N ARG A 20 26.40 -17.64 8.60
CA ARG A 20 26.26 -18.02 7.18
C ARG A 20 24.81 -18.34 6.86
N ILE A 21 24.15 -19.12 7.72
CA ILE A 21 22.76 -19.51 7.56
C ILE A 21 21.86 -18.27 7.59
N GLN A 22 22.07 -17.37 8.55
CA GLN A 22 21.29 -16.13 8.66
C GLN A 22 21.42 -15.26 7.41
N ARG A 23 22.64 -15.07 6.88
CA ARG A 23 22.84 -14.36 5.60
C ARG A 23 22.12 -15.04 4.44
N GLY A 24 22.15 -16.38 4.36
CA GLY A 24 21.41 -17.13 3.34
C GLY A 24 19.90 -16.90 3.44
N THR A 25 19.34 -16.94 4.65
CA THR A 25 17.92 -16.63 4.88
C THR A 25 17.57 -15.20 4.48
N GLU A 26 18.40 -14.22 4.79
CA GLU A 26 18.19 -12.82 4.40
C GLU A 26 18.21 -12.63 2.88
N ILE A 27 19.14 -13.26 2.17
CA ILE A 27 19.20 -13.23 0.69
C ILE A 27 17.93 -13.82 0.10
N LEU A 28 17.50 -15.00 0.57
CA LEU A 28 16.28 -15.65 0.09
C LEU A 28 15.02 -14.84 0.40
N ALA A 29 14.96 -14.18 1.56
CA ALA A 29 13.86 -13.30 1.91
C ALA A 29 13.80 -12.08 0.98
N LYS A 30 14.94 -11.43 0.72
CA LYS A 30 15.01 -10.31 -0.23
C LYS A 30 14.62 -10.74 -1.64
N ASP A 31 15.09 -11.89 -2.11
CA ASP A 31 14.72 -12.41 -3.42
C ASP A 31 13.21 -12.69 -3.54
N HIS A 32 12.60 -13.23 -2.48
CA HIS A 32 11.15 -13.43 -2.45
C HIS A 32 10.39 -12.10 -2.53
N LEU A 33 10.79 -11.09 -1.76
CA LEU A 33 10.18 -9.75 -1.81
C LEU A 33 10.36 -9.09 -3.19
N ARG A 34 11.55 -9.22 -3.79
CA ARG A 34 11.82 -8.73 -5.14
C ARG A 34 10.89 -9.35 -6.17
N ARG A 35 10.77 -10.68 -6.19
CA ARG A 35 9.86 -11.38 -7.12
C ARG A 35 8.40 -10.99 -6.91
N ALA A 36 7.98 -10.79 -5.66
CA ALA A 36 6.64 -10.30 -5.34
C ALA A 36 6.43 -8.87 -5.88
N GLY A 37 7.41 -7.99 -5.73
CA GLY A 37 7.36 -6.61 -6.21
C GLY A 37 7.41 -6.48 -7.73
N GLU A 38 8.21 -7.30 -8.41
CA GLU A 38 8.23 -7.41 -9.88
C GLU A 38 6.87 -7.87 -10.41
N THR A 39 6.32 -8.94 -9.85
CA THR A 39 4.98 -9.45 -10.23
C THR A 39 3.88 -8.43 -9.97
N ALA A 40 3.94 -7.73 -8.83
CA ALA A 40 2.99 -6.68 -8.50
C ALA A 40 3.11 -5.51 -9.48
N SER A 41 4.34 -5.15 -9.88
CA SER A 41 4.59 -4.07 -10.83
C SER A 41 4.00 -4.39 -12.20
N GLU A 42 4.24 -5.60 -12.72
CA GLU A 42 3.64 -6.06 -13.97
C GLU A 42 2.10 -5.96 -13.94
N LEU A 43 1.47 -6.50 -12.90
CA LEU A 43 0.00 -6.55 -12.81
C LEU A 43 -0.65 -5.18 -12.57
N PHE A 44 -0.07 -4.35 -11.71
CA PHE A 44 -0.70 -3.10 -11.30
C PHE A 44 -0.41 -1.94 -12.25
N LEU A 45 0.68 -1.97 -13.03
CA LEU A 45 0.96 -0.97 -14.05
C LEU A 45 0.01 -1.06 -15.25
N GLU A 46 -0.55 -2.25 -15.51
CA GLU A 46 -1.56 -2.45 -16.57
C GLU A 46 -2.94 -1.88 -16.20
N ILE A 47 -3.16 -1.47 -14.94
CA ILE A 47 -4.43 -0.91 -14.47
C ILE A 47 -4.35 0.62 -14.57
N PRO A 48 -4.96 1.25 -15.61
CA PRO A 48 -4.81 2.69 -15.87
C PRO A 48 -5.33 3.55 -14.71
N ASP A 49 -6.44 3.15 -14.08
CA ASP A 49 -7.14 3.93 -13.05
C ASP A 49 -6.89 3.40 -11.62
N LEU A 50 -5.71 2.83 -11.36
CA LEU A 50 -5.37 2.35 -10.02
C LEU A 50 -5.31 3.52 -9.03
N LYS A 51 -6.30 3.59 -8.14
CA LYS A 51 -6.42 4.64 -7.11
C LYS A 51 -5.48 4.46 -5.93
N GLY A 52 -5.19 3.21 -5.57
CA GLY A 52 -4.33 2.92 -4.44
C GLY A 52 -4.08 1.44 -4.24
N ILE A 53 -3.08 1.14 -3.40
CA ILE A 53 -2.60 -0.19 -3.08
C ILE A 53 -2.53 -0.32 -1.56
N VAL A 54 -3.02 -1.44 -1.02
CA VAL A 54 -2.83 -1.80 0.39
C VAL A 54 -1.93 -3.02 0.46
N VAL A 55 -0.88 -2.94 1.29
CA VAL A 55 0.10 -4.03 1.43
C VAL A 55 -0.19 -4.82 2.69
N GLY A 56 -0.61 -6.08 2.52
CA GLY A 56 -0.80 -7.03 3.62
C GLY A 56 0.43 -7.92 3.82
N GLY A 57 0.82 -8.15 5.07
CA GLY A 57 1.84 -9.16 5.35
C GLY A 57 2.08 -9.39 6.84
N PRO A 58 2.73 -10.51 7.18
CA PRO A 58 3.03 -10.83 8.57
C PRO A 58 4.21 -9.98 9.09
N SER A 59 4.04 -9.41 10.29
CA SER A 59 5.11 -8.74 11.05
C SER A 59 5.87 -7.70 10.21
N LEU A 60 7.21 -7.68 10.27
CA LEU A 60 8.08 -6.71 9.60
C LEU A 60 8.23 -6.93 8.09
N ALA A 61 7.71 -8.03 7.53
CA ALA A 61 7.89 -8.34 6.11
C ALA A 61 7.25 -7.25 5.22
N LYS A 62 6.06 -6.78 5.59
CA LYS A 62 5.34 -5.70 4.89
C LYS A 62 6.09 -4.38 4.93
N GLU A 63 6.68 -4.03 6.08
CA GLU A 63 7.45 -2.79 6.24
C GLU A 63 8.75 -2.85 5.41
N ASN A 64 9.44 -3.99 5.43
CA ASN A 64 10.61 -4.22 4.60
C ASN A 64 10.28 -4.18 3.11
N PHE A 65 9.09 -4.65 2.72
CA PHE A 65 8.62 -4.58 1.35
C PHE A 65 8.36 -3.14 0.90
N VAL A 66 7.62 -2.37 1.70
CA VAL A 66 7.29 -0.96 1.38
C VAL A 66 8.51 -0.05 1.43
N ARG A 67 9.41 -0.24 2.41
CA ARG A 67 10.66 0.53 2.50
C ARG A 67 11.68 0.12 1.45
N GLY A 68 11.67 -1.16 1.06
CA GLY A 68 12.57 -1.68 0.04
C GLY A 68 12.24 -1.15 -1.35
N ASP A 69 13.23 -1.18 -2.23
CA ASP A 69 13.08 -0.81 -3.64
C ASP A 69 12.74 -2.05 -4.47
N PHE A 70 11.60 -2.68 -4.15
CA PHE A 70 11.13 -3.89 -4.82
C PHE A 70 9.98 -3.63 -5.81
N ILE A 71 9.28 -2.50 -5.67
CA ILE A 71 8.12 -2.13 -6.50
C ILE A 71 8.44 -0.87 -7.32
N ASP A 72 7.85 -0.76 -8.52
CA ASP A 72 7.97 0.44 -9.36
C ASP A 72 7.58 1.71 -8.58
N PHE A 73 8.35 2.79 -8.75
CA PHE A 73 8.15 4.05 -8.04
C PHE A 73 6.75 4.64 -8.23
N ARG A 74 6.12 4.44 -9.41
CA ARG A 74 4.76 4.92 -9.71
C ARG A 74 3.69 4.21 -8.87
N LEU A 75 3.98 3.00 -8.41
CA LEU A 75 3.10 2.23 -7.53
C LEU A 75 3.41 2.49 -6.06
N LYS A 76 4.66 2.82 -5.73
CA LYS A 76 5.09 3.17 -4.36
C LYS A 76 4.30 4.37 -3.82
N ASP A 77 4.09 5.39 -4.65
CA ASP A 77 3.29 6.57 -4.30
C ASP A 77 1.79 6.28 -4.13
N LYS A 78 1.32 5.15 -4.68
CA LYS A 78 -0.09 4.71 -4.57
C LYS A 78 -0.33 3.84 -3.34
N ILE A 79 0.68 3.56 -2.51
CA ILE A 79 0.50 2.75 -1.31
C ILE A 79 -0.24 3.56 -0.25
N MET A 80 -1.49 3.19 0.04
CA MET A 80 -2.34 3.88 1.02
C MET A 80 -2.05 3.46 2.46
N GLY A 81 -1.49 2.26 2.64
CA GLY A 81 -1.17 1.74 3.98
C GLY A 81 -0.70 0.30 3.98
N THR A 82 -0.31 -0.15 5.17
CA THR A 82 0.09 -1.54 5.44
C THR A 82 -0.80 -2.16 6.49
N VAL A 83 -1.11 -3.44 6.33
CA VAL A 83 -1.95 -4.19 7.26
C VAL A 83 -1.24 -5.45 7.73
N ASP A 84 -1.25 -5.65 9.04
CA ASP A 84 -0.78 -6.89 9.67
C ASP A 84 -1.82 -7.98 9.45
N THR A 85 -1.40 -9.04 8.75
CA THR A 85 -2.18 -10.26 8.57
C THR A 85 -1.62 -11.34 9.48
N GLY A 86 -2.47 -11.94 10.32
CA GLY A 86 -2.10 -13.05 11.21
C GLY A 86 -1.93 -14.37 10.44
N TYR A 87 -2.53 -14.47 9.26
CA TYR A 87 -2.54 -15.67 8.43
C TYR A 87 -1.92 -15.42 7.06
N THR A 88 -1.44 -16.48 6.42
CA THR A 88 -0.94 -16.45 5.03
C THR A 88 -1.93 -17.15 4.10
N GLY A 89 -1.86 -16.86 2.80
CA GLY A 89 -2.77 -17.42 1.80
C GLY A 89 -4.17 -16.79 1.84
N GLU A 90 -5.20 -17.56 1.50
CA GLU A 90 -6.56 -17.04 1.28
C GLU A 90 -7.19 -16.44 2.54
N GLN A 91 -6.92 -17.00 3.72
CA GLN A 91 -7.42 -16.45 4.98
C GLN A 91 -6.81 -15.08 5.28
N GLY A 92 -5.52 -14.90 5.00
CA GLY A 92 -4.85 -13.60 5.13
C GLY A 92 -5.40 -12.55 4.16
N ILE A 93 -5.84 -12.95 2.96
CA ILE A 93 -6.47 -12.04 1.99
C ILE A 93 -7.82 -11.55 2.53
N ARG A 94 -8.63 -12.41 3.14
CA ARG A 94 -9.91 -12.00 3.73
C ARG A 94 -9.71 -11.01 4.88
N GLU A 95 -8.80 -11.32 5.79
CA GLU A 95 -8.42 -10.42 6.90
C GLU A 95 -7.92 -9.06 6.37
N LEU A 96 -7.10 -9.10 5.31
CA LEU A 96 -6.61 -7.89 4.65
C LEU A 96 -7.77 -7.04 4.12
N MET A 97 -8.75 -7.63 3.42
CA MET A 97 -9.88 -6.88 2.87
C MET A 97 -10.72 -6.21 3.97
N GLU A 98 -11.02 -6.94 5.05
CA GLU A 98 -11.79 -6.41 6.17
C GLU A 98 -11.11 -5.20 6.80
N LYS A 99 -9.81 -5.31 7.12
CA LYS A 99 -9.03 -4.21 7.69
C LYS A 99 -8.79 -3.06 6.71
N SER A 100 -8.63 -3.37 5.43
CA SER A 100 -8.44 -2.35 4.38
C SER A 100 -9.67 -1.48 4.20
N THR A 101 -10.87 -1.97 4.52
CA THR A 101 -12.11 -1.22 4.40
C THR A 101 -12.09 0.04 5.28
N GLU A 102 -11.54 -0.06 6.50
CA GLU A 102 -11.40 1.09 7.40
C GLU A 102 -10.39 2.11 6.86
N ILE A 103 -9.23 1.63 6.36
CA ILE A 103 -8.23 2.49 5.70
C ILE A 103 -8.85 3.26 4.53
N LEU A 104 -9.63 2.57 3.68
CA LEU A 104 -10.27 3.20 2.53
C LEU A 104 -11.33 4.23 2.92
N LYS A 105 -12.08 4.00 4.01
CA LYS A 105 -13.02 4.99 4.56
C LYS A 105 -12.29 6.24 5.03
N ASP A 106 -11.19 6.06 5.76
CA ASP A 106 -10.38 7.17 6.27
C ASP A 106 -9.80 8.02 5.13
N VAL A 107 -9.29 7.38 4.08
CA VAL A 107 -8.75 8.11 2.92
C VAL A 107 -9.84 8.92 2.23
N ARG A 108 -11.02 8.35 2.00
CA ARG A 108 -12.14 9.09 1.42
C ARG A 108 -12.55 10.28 2.29
N TYR A 109 -12.61 10.10 3.61
CA TYR A 109 -12.93 11.17 4.53
C TYR A 109 -11.89 12.31 4.48
N LEU A 110 -10.61 11.98 4.37
CA LEU A 110 -9.53 12.96 4.20
C LEU A 110 -9.64 13.72 2.88
N GLU A 111 -9.97 13.03 1.78
CA GLU A 111 -10.22 13.66 0.47
C GLU A 111 -11.40 14.64 0.54
N GLU A 112 -12.53 14.23 1.13
CA GLU A 112 -13.71 15.08 1.31
C GLU A 112 -13.39 16.31 2.18
N LYS A 113 -12.66 16.12 3.29
CA LYS A 113 -12.22 17.22 4.15
C LYS A 113 -11.31 18.20 3.40
N LYS A 114 -10.38 17.71 2.59
CA LYS A 114 -9.47 18.54 1.79
C LYS A 114 -10.23 19.32 0.72
N LEU A 115 -11.24 18.72 0.09
CA LEU A 115 -12.10 19.40 -0.87
C LEU A 115 -12.84 20.57 -0.22
N VAL A 116 -13.46 20.34 0.94
CA VAL A 116 -14.17 21.39 1.71
C VAL A 116 -13.22 22.51 2.13
N GLN A 117 -12.02 22.16 2.61
CA GLN A 117 -11.02 23.17 2.98
C GLN A 117 -10.56 24.02 1.79
N THR A 118 -10.36 23.39 0.63
CA THR A 118 -9.99 24.09 -0.60
C THR A 118 -11.10 25.06 -1.01
N PHE A 119 -12.36 24.59 -1.00
CA PHE A 119 -13.54 25.43 -1.26
C PHE A 119 -13.61 26.64 -0.32
N LEU A 120 -13.48 26.42 1.00
CA LEU A 120 -13.54 27.50 1.98
C LEU A 120 -12.36 28.47 1.85
N SER A 121 -11.17 27.98 1.50
CA SER A 121 -10.01 28.84 1.29
C SER A 121 -10.17 29.75 0.09
N GLU A 122 -10.74 29.25 -1.01
CA GLU A 122 -10.99 30.06 -2.21
C GLU A 122 -12.10 31.08 -1.97
N LEU A 123 -13.13 30.70 -1.18
CA LEU A 123 -14.18 31.62 -0.75
C LEU A 123 -13.60 32.78 0.11
N GLY A 124 -12.72 32.48 1.06
CA GLY A 124 -12.14 33.49 1.94
C GLY A 124 -11.10 34.41 1.30
N LYS A 125 -10.52 34.01 0.16
CA LYS A 125 -9.54 34.80 -0.60
C LYS A 125 -10.18 35.69 -1.67
N ASP A 126 -11.50 35.62 -1.86
CA ASP A 126 -12.23 36.32 -2.93
C ASP A 126 -11.60 36.10 -4.32
N THR A 127 -11.12 34.88 -4.61
CA THR A 127 -10.47 34.57 -5.89
C THR A 127 -11.44 34.50 -7.07
N GLY A 128 -12.76 34.47 -6.80
CA GLY A 128 -13.81 34.32 -7.81
C GLY A 128 -13.91 32.91 -8.41
N LEU A 129 -13.12 31.95 -7.92
CA LEU A 129 -13.07 30.56 -8.42
C LEU A 129 -14.12 29.64 -7.78
N VAL A 130 -15.04 30.19 -6.99
CA VAL A 130 -16.05 29.43 -6.24
C VAL A 130 -17.45 29.86 -6.67
N ALA A 131 -18.26 28.89 -7.08
CA ALA A 131 -19.70 29.06 -7.24
C ALA A 131 -20.43 28.25 -6.15
N TYR A 132 -21.39 28.86 -5.47
CA TYR A 132 -22.23 28.20 -4.48
C TYR A 132 -23.68 28.66 -4.64
N GLY A 133 -24.63 27.76 -4.36
CA GLY A 133 -26.05 28.00 -4.61
C GLY A 133 -26.49 27.45 -5.97
N HIS A 134 -27.75 27.00 -6.05
CA HIS A 134 -28.25 26.29 -7.22
C HIS A 134 -28.17 27.14 -8.51
N LYS A 135 -28.54 28.42 -8.44
CA LYS A 135 -28.58 29.31 -9.61
C LYS A 135 -27.17 29.63 -10.10
N GLU A 136 -26.27 29.96 -9.19
CA GLU A 136 -24.88 30.31 -9.47
C GLU A 136 -24.09 29.13 -10.02
N VAL A 137 -24.30 27.92 -9.48
CA VAL A 137 -23.68 26.68 -9.99
C VAL A 137 -24.21 26.33 -11.37
N VAL A 138 -25.53 26.38 -11.60
CA VAL A 138 -26.12 26.11 -12.93
C VAL A 138 -25.64 27.13 -13.98
N LYS A 139 -25.40 28.38 -13.57
CA LYS A 139 -24.82 29.41 -14.45
C LYS A 139 -23.34 29.16 -14.78
N ALA A 140 -22.61 28.45 -13.92
CA ALA A 140 -21.18 28.19 -14.04
C ALA A 140 -20.83 26.84 -14.69
N MET A 141 -21.79 25.91 -14.80
CA MET A 141 -21.66 24.65 -15.56
C MET A 141 -21.89 24.87 -17.05
#